data_AF-A0A7C5P1P2-F1
#
_entry.id   AF-A0A7C5P1P2-F1
#
_cell.length_a   1.000
_cell.length_b   1.000
_cell.length_c   1.000
_cell.angle_alpha   90.00
_cell.angle_beta   90.00
_cell.angle_gamma   90.00
#
_symmetry.space_group_name_H-M   'P 1'
#
loop_
_entity.id
_entity.type
_entity.pdbx_description
1 polymer ?
#
loop_
_entity_poly.entity_id
_entity_poly.type
_entity_poly.pdbx_seq_one_letter_code
_entity_poly.pdbx_strand_id
1 'polypeptide(L)' 'HSHIREGVFELLPVFEMHYTLANEWIDSFTTGLRALDALHLSLAHSNGVLLLTADNALAKAAGILHATVKLI' A
#
# COMPACT_ATOMS: atom_id res chain seq x y z
N HIS A 1 -0.60 6.22 19.75
CA HIS A 1 -2.01 5.94 20.16
C HIS A 1 -2.84 7.18 20.48
N SER A 2 -2.25 8.33 20.86
CA SER A 2 -2.99 9.59 21.06
C SER A 2 -3.70 10.04 19.77
N HIS A 3 -2.97 10.12 18.66
CA HIS A 3 -3.52 10.56 17.36
C HIS A 3 -4.70 9.74 16.84
N ILE A 4 -4.75 8.43 17.15
CA ILE A 4 -5.89 7.56 16.80
C ILE A 4 -7.10 7.90 17.68
N ARG A 5 -6.88 8.12 18.99
CA ARG A 5 -7.96 8.50 19.93
C ARG A 5 -8.47 9.92 19.67
N GLU A 6 -7.61 10.79 19.17
CA GLU A 6 -7.90 12.17 18.80
C GLU A 6 -8.53 12.28 17.40
N GLY A 7 -8.71 11.17 16.67
CA GLY A 7 -9.34 11.15 15.35
C GLY A 7 -8.49 11.73 14.23
N VAL A 8 -7.19 11.95 14.46
CA VAL A 8 -6.25 12.47 13.46
C VAL A 8 -5.90 11.39 12.42
N PHE A 9 -5.91 10.13 12.82
CA PHE A 9 -5.70 8.98 11.95
C PHE A 9 -6.79 7.94 12.13
N GLU A 10 -7.19 7.33 11.02
CA GLU A 10 -8.06 6.15 10.98
C GLU A 10 -7.21 4.89 10.71
N LEU A 11 -7.58 3.77 11.33
CA LEU A 11 -6.96 2.48 11.05
C LEU A 11 -7.77 1.75 9.99
N LEU A 12 -7.14 1.43 8.87
CA LEU A 12 -7.73 0.53 7.88
C LEU A 12 -7.53 -0.92 8.33
N PRO A 13 -8.59 -1.73 8.46
CA PRO A 13 -8.48 -3.12 8.81
C PRO A 13 -7.81 -3.92 7.69
N VAL A 14 -6.97 -4.88 8.07
CA VAL A 14 -6.34 -5.80 7.12
C VAL A 14 -7.16 -7.09 7.04
N PHE A 15 -7.54 -7.48 5.82
CA PHE A 15 -8.26 -8.70 5.53
C PHE A 15 -7.42 -9.63 4.64
N GLU A 16 -7.84 -10.90 4.55
CA GLU A 16 -7.18 -11.93 3.75
C GLU A 16 -6.95 -11.49 2.30
N MET A 17 -7.94 -10.83 1.68
CA MET A 17 -7.83 -10.30 0.32
C MET A 17 -6.62 -9.37 0.09
N HIS A 18 -6.18 -8.63 1.12
CA HIS A 18 -5.01 -7.76 1.01
C HIS A 18 -3.71 -8.56 0.96
N TYR A 19 -3.65 -9.68 1.68
CA TYR A 19 -2.52 -10.60 1.62
C TYR A 19 -2.48 -11.33 0.27
N THR A 20 -3.64 -11.80 -0.22
CA THR A 20 -3.74 -12.45 -1.53
C THR A 20 -3.24 -11.51 -2.64
N LEU A 21 -3.74 -10.28 -2.69
CA LEU A 21 -3.31 -9.29 -3.68
C LEU A 21 -1.83 -8.92 -3.55
N ALA A 22 -1.32 -8.79 -2.32
CA ALA A 22 0.11 -8.52 -2.09
C ALA A 22 1.00 -9.67 -2.60
N ASN A 23 0.59 -10.92 -2.36
CA ASN A 23 1.31 -12.09 -2.87
C ASN A 23 1.26 -12.15 -4.40
N GLU A 24 0.10 -11.91 -5.03
CA GLU A 24 -0.01 -11.85 -6.49
C GLU A 24 0.97 -10.84 -7.10
N TRP A 25 1.13 -9.67 -6.50
CA TRP A 25 2.09 -8.68 -6.97
C TRP A 25 3.55 -9.09 -6.77
N ILE A 26 3.88 -9.71 -5.64
CA ILE A 26 5.24 -10.22 -5.38
C ILE A 26 5.57 -11.35 -6.36
N ASP A 27 4.66 -12.31 -6.52
CA ASP A 27 4.80 -13.48 -7.39
C ASP A 27 4.85 -13.10 -8.87
N SER A 28 4.35 -11.92 -9.25
CA SER A 28 4.48 -11.41 -10.61
C SER A 28 5.92 -11.01 -10.97
N PHE A 29 6.78 -10.74 -9.98
CA PHE A 29 8.15 -10.21 -10.15
C PHE A 29 8.24 -8.95 -11.04
N THR A 30 7.13 -8.25 -11.26
CA THR A 30 7.06 -7.02 -12.07
C THR A 30 7.66 -5.81 -11.36
N THR A 31 7.76 -5.88 -10.03
CA THR A 31 8.32 -4.85 -9.16
C THR A 31 9.30 -5.46 -8.16
N GLY A 32 10.09 -4.62 -7.49
CA GLY A 32 10.96 -5.03 -6.38
C GLY A 32 10.30 -4.92 -5.00
N LEU A 33 8.97 -4.98 -4.93
CA LEU A 33 8.25 -4.80 -3.66
C LEU A 33 8.60 -5.88 -2.65
N ARG A 34 8.78 -5.47 -1.40
CA ARG A 34 8.90 -6.36 -0.24
C ARG A 34 7.52 -6.62 0.34
N ALA A 35 7.38 -7.71 1.11
CA ALA A 35 6.11 -8.15 1.67
C ALA A 35 5.29 -7.04 2.36
N LEU A 36 5.93 -6.21 3.19
CA LEU A 36 5.23 -5.14 3.90
C LEU A 36 4.81 -3.98 2.98
N ASP A 37 5.63 -3.64 1.99
CA ASP A 37 5.29 -2.57 1.04
C ASP A 37 4.16 -3.01 0.11
N ALA A 38 4.19 -4.27 -0.34
CA ALA A 38 3.11 -4.87 -1.12
C ALA A 38 1.79 -4.92 -0.33
N LEU A 39 1.84 -5.25 0.96
CA LEU A 39 0.65 -5.27 1.82
C LEU A 39 0.08 -3.86 2.06
N HIS A 40 0.93 -2.86 2.32
CA HIS A 40 0.45 -1.48 2.46
C HIS A 40 -0.15 -0.96 1.15
N LEU A 41 0.50 -1.27 0.03
CA LEU A 41 0.01 -0.88 -1.28
C LEU A 41 -1.29 -1.58 -1.63
N SER A 42 -1.46 -2.86 -1.27
CA SER A 42 -2.68 -3.62 -1.56
C SER A 42 -3.85 -3.10 -0.75
N LEU A 43 -3.61 -2.73 0.51
CA LEU A 43 -4.57 -2.04 1.37
C LEU A 43 -4.99 -0.70 0.76
N ALA A 44 -4.02 0.13 0.35
CA ALA A 44 -4.32 1.43 -0.25
C ALA A 44 -5.12 1.30 -1.55
N HIS A 45 -4.68 0.40 -2.44
CA HIS A 45 -5.31 0.15 -3.73
C HIS A 45 -6.74 -0.39 -3.60
N SER A 46 -6.95 -1.42 -2.77
CA SER A 46 -8.27 -2.03 -2.57
C SER A 46 -9.27 -1.11 -1.89
N ASN A 47 -8.81 -0.16 -1.06
CA ASN A 47 -9.65 0.85 -0.43
C ASN A 47 -9.79 2.13 -1.28
N GLY A 48 -9.15 2.19 -2.46
CA GLY A 48 -9.20 3.35 -3.36
C GLY A 48 -8.59 4.63 -2.77
N VAL A 49 -7.66 4.49 -1.82
CA VAL A 49 -7.02 5.64 -1.14
C VAL A 49 -5.67 5.97 -1.74
N LEU A 50 -5.28 7.25 -1.65
CA LEU A 50 -3.99 7.74 -2.13
C LEU A 50 -2.86 7.29 -1.19
N LEU A 51 -1.88 6.56 -1.72
CA LEU A 51 -0.63 6.31 -1.01
C LEU A 51 0.25 7.57 -1.05
N LEU A 52 0.57 8.12 0.11
CA LEU A 52 1.63 9.14 0.26
C LEU A 52 2.90 8.45 0.71
N THR A 53 4.01 8.64 -0.01
CA THR A 53 5.30 8.06 0.36
C THR A 53 6.46 8.98 -0.01
N ALA A 54 7.54 8.94 0.76
CA ALA A 54 8.82 9.57 0.40
C ALA A 54 9.77 8.57 -0.30
N ASP A 55 9.37 7.31 -0.42
CA ASP A 55 10.15 6.26 -1.08
C ASP A 55 9.86 6.24 -2.58
N ASN A 56 10.87 6.62 -3.38
CA ASN A 56 10.79 6.65 -4.84
C ASN A 56 10.56 5.25 -5.45
N ALA A 57 11.20 4.21 -4.89
CA ALA A 57 11.03 2.85 -5.38
C ALA A 57 9.60 2.35 -5.15
N LEU A 58 9.02 2.66 -4.00
CA LEU A 58 7.62 2.36 -3.70
C LEU A 58 6.67 3.15 -4.61
N ALA A 59 6.90 4.44 -4.82
CA ALA A 59 6.09 5.26 -5.73
C ALA A 59 6.12 4.74 -7.16
N LYS A 60 7.31 4.32 -7.64
CA LYS A 60 7.46 3.71 -8.96
C LYS A 60 6.73 2.36 -9.05
N ALA A 61 6.86 1.50 -8.05
CA ALA A 61 6.15 0.22 -8.01
C ALA A 61 4.64 0.40 -8.01
N ALA A 62 4.12 1.35 -7.23
CA ALA A 62 2.71 1.71 -7.22
C ALA A 62 2.21 2.17 -8.60
N GLY A 63 3.01 2.95 -9.33
CA GLY A 63 2.69 3.34 -10.71
C GLY A 63 2.63 2.15 -11.68
N ILE A 64 3.54 1.19 -11.56
CA ILE A 64 3.54 -0.06 -12.37
C ILE A 64 2.30 -0.90 -12.09
N LEU A 65 1.86 -0.93 -10.82
CA LEU A 65 0.71 -1.71 -10.36
C LEU A 65 -0.62 -0.93 -10.44
N HIS A 66 -0.62 0.25 -11.10
CA HIS A 66 -1.79 1.11 -11.26
C HIS A 66 -2.49 1.51 -9.94
N ALA A 67 -1.73 1.60 -8.86
CA ALA A 67 -2.20 2.13 -7.59
C ALA A 67 -2.03 3.66 -7.52
N THR A 68 -3.00 4.33 -6.90
CA THR A 68 -2.99 5.79 -6.74
C THR A 68 -1.90 6.18 -5.73
N VAL A 69 -0.89 6.93 -6.18
CA VAL A 69 0.28 7.29 -5.35
C VAL A 69 0.74 8.73 -5.58
N LYS A 70 1.32 9.34 -4.55
CA LYS A 70 2.04 10.61 -4.62
C LYS A 70 3.34 10.53 -3.84
N LEU A 71 4.44 10.83 -4.53
CA LEU A 71 5.75 11.02 -3.91
C LEU A 71 5.77 12.38 -3.20
N ILE A 72 6.20 12.42 -1.94
CA ILE A 72 6.31 13.63 -1.10
C ILE A 72 7.73 13.85 -0.59
#